data_AF-A0A661F5Z7-F1
#
_entry.id   AF-A0A661F5Z7-F1
#
_cell.length_a   1.000
_cell.length_b   1.000
_cell.length_c   1.000
_cell.angle_alpha   90.00
_cell.angle_beta   90.00
_cell.angle_gamma   90.00
#
_symmetry.space_group_name_H-M   'P 1'
#
loop_
_entity.id
_entity.type
_entity.pdbx_description
1 polymer ?
#
loop_
_entity_poly.entity_id
_entity_poly.type
_entity_poly.pdbx_seq_one_letter_code
_entity_poly.pdbx_strand_id
1 'polypeptide(L)'
;MSIPYIHINCVTGIIRAIIEKTDEMKQFDVFLVSPDKPTSLLDLFKAATRLYLGEQREPIRLPAWFAKLGVLLRDIPGRLRGNRPFERMWMTRYIDKEFPTDSSYTRQTIGWHPRDRHRIERRILYLIENLKSVPEEWHRKNLARVMRFKTQRRTLTLAQQMHSLRSDLVDEILNYLTAPENKTIFPYYQQLEQERLRYFVDRQYGNLFTSVRHGDRSVMIGFGHDLAKVRHSEGVNVAELSAALNATCNIITHRLYDDSRLENMKLLVHDYLALATQLAIDEIEDTYEQLDQINGCIT
;
A
#
# COMPACT_ATOMS: atom_id res chain seq x y z
N MET A 1 -10.93 27.77 -13.33
CA MET A 1 -9.68 27.16 -12.79
C MET A 1 -9.07 26.29 -13.87
N SER A 2 -7.77 26.47 -14.13
CA SER A 2 -7.03 25.76 -15.18
C SER A 2 -5.79 25.10 -14.56
N ILE A 3 -5.69 23.77 -14.65
CA ILE A 3 -4.64 22.97 -13.97
C ILE A 3 -3.83 22.19 -15.02
N PRO A 4 -2.50 22.08 -14.88
CA PRO A 4 -1.71 21.17 -15.69
C PRO A 4 -1.93 19.71 -15.26
N TYR A 5 -2.27 18.85 -16.23
CA TYR A 5 -2.39 17.41 -16.02
C TYR A 5 -1.21 16.68 -16.64
N ILE A 6 -0.50 15.89 -15.84
CA ILE A 6 0.58 15.04 -16.32
C ILE A 6 0.21 13.56 -16.26
N HIS A 7 0.50 12.85 -17.34
CA HIS A 7 0.30 11.41 -17.41
C HIS A 7 1.44 10.66 -16.71
N ILE A 8 1.14 9.54 -16.06
CA ILE A 8 2.14 8.74 -15.32
C ILE A 8 3.32 8.27 -16.20
N ASN A 9 3.06 7.89 -17.45
CA ASN A 9 4.12 7.53 -18.41
C ASN A 9 5.06 8.71 -18.76
N CYS A 10 4.58 9.94 -18.65
CA CYS A 10 5.42 11.12 -18.82
C CYS A 10 6.32 11.31 -17.59
N VAL A 11 5.80 11.06 -16.39
CA VAL A 11 6.55 11.08 -15.12
C VAL A 11 7.64 10.00 -15.08
N THR A 12 7.32 8.76 -15.46
CA THR A 12 8.33 7.70 -15.53
C THR A 12 9.39 7.99 -16.59
N GLY A 13 8.99 8.58 -17.72
CA GLY A 13 9.90 9.01 -18.77
C GLY A 13 10.89 10.09 -18.31
N ILE A 14 10.47 11.07 -17.52
CA ILE A 14 11.40 12.10 -17.01
C ILE A 14 12.35 11.52 -15.96
N ILE A 15 11.86 10.66 -15.05
CA ILE A 15 12.72 10.03 -14.03
C ILE A 15 13.82 9.22 -14.71
N ARG A 16 13.46 8.44 -15.74
CA ARG A 16 14.43 7.70 -16.55
C ARG A 16 15.45 8.63 -17.20
N ALA A 17 15.00 9.72 -17.82
CA ALA A 17 15.88 10.68 -18.47
C ALA A 17 16.83 11.38 -17.48
N ILE A 18 16.38 11.64 -16.24
CA ILE A 18 17.23 12.18 -15.17
C ILE A 18 18.32 11.17 -14.80
N ILE A 19 17.96 9.91 -14.61
CA ILE A 19 18.92 8.84 -14.26
C ILE A 19 19.97 8.69 -15.38
N GLU A 20 19.54 8.67 -16.63
CA GLU A 20 20.44 8.53 -17.80
C GLU A 20 21.40 9.71 -17.96
N LYS A 21 21.02 10.92 -17.50
CA LYS A 21 21.83 12.13 -17.61
C LYS A 21 22.48 12.57 -16.30
N THR A 22 22.41 11.74 -15.26
CA THR A 22 22.84 12.14 -13.90
C THR A 22 24.30 12.60 -13.86
N ASP A 23 25.18 11.99 -14.66
CA ASP A 23 26.61 12.31 -14.70
C ASP A 23 26.90 13.69 -15.36
N GLU A 24 26.01 14.18 -16.20
CA GLU A 24 26.14 15.46 -16.92
C GLU A 24 25.44 16.62 -16.19
N MET A 25 24.74 16.31 -15.10
CA MET A 25 23.85 17.25 -14.42
C MET A 25 24.47 17.78 -13.12
N LYS A 26 23.95 18.91 -12.65
CA LYS A 26 24.32 19.44 -11.34
C LYS A 26 23.93 18.45 -10.25
N GLN A 27 24.74 18.36 -9.20
CA GLN A 27 24.50 17.51 -8.04
C GLN A 27 23.12 17.78 -7.38
N PHE A 28 22.66 19.03 -7.44
CA PHE A 28 21.33 19.44 -7.01
C PHE A 28 20.71 20.35 -8.06
N ASP A 29 19.52 19.98 -8.52
CA ASP A 29 18.76 20.76 -9.48
C ASP A 29 17.26 20.56 -9.30
N VAL A 30 16.46 21.51 -9.77
CA VAL A 30 14.99 21.49 -9.62
C VAL A 30 14.34 21.55 -10.99
N PHE A 31 13.59 20.49 -11.32
CA PHE A 31 12.90 20.37 -12.61
C PHE A 31 11.39 20.49 -12.45
N LEU A 32 10.78 21.44 -13.16
CA LEU A 32 9.33 21.53 -13.28
C LEU A 32 8.84 20.62 -14.40
N VAL A 33 8.06 19.60 -14.04
CA VAL A 33 7.55 18.61 -14.99
C VAL A 33 6.05 18.84 -15.21
N SER A 34 5.72 19.56 -16.29
CA SER A 34 4.34 19.94 -16.60
C SER A 34 4.15 20.16 -18.10
N PRO A 35 2.95 19.93 -18.67
CA PRO A 35 2.59 20.51 -19.96
C PRO A 35 2.52 22.05 -19.89
N ASP A 36 2.91 22.75 -20.96
CA ASP A 36 2.92 24.23 -20.94
C ASP A 36 1.51 24.83 -20.89
N LYS A 37 0.54 24.16 -21.51
CA LYS A 37 -0.84 24.61 -21.56
C LYS A 37 -1.64 23.92 -20.45
N PRO A 38 -2.09 24.64 -19.41
CA PRO A 38 -3.02 24.08 -18.44
C PRO A 38 -4.37 23.81 -19.11
N THR A 39 -5.08 22.79 -18.64
CA THR A 39 -6.42 22.47 -19.14
C THR A 39 -7.46 23.09 -18.21
N SER A 40 -8.41 23.82 -18.77
CA SER A 40 -9.53 24.37 -18.02
C SER A 40 -10.47 23.26 -17.55
N LEU A 41 -10.95 23.36 -16.32
CA LEU A 41 -11.97 22.45 -15.79
C LEU A 41 -13.27 22.53 -16.61
N LEU A 42 -13.59 23.70 -17.18
CA LEU A 42 -14.75 23.89 -18.04
C LEU A 42 -14.60 23.07 -19.33
N ASP A 43 -13.43 23.13 -19.97
CA ASP A 43 -13.16 22.38 -21.20
C ASP A 43 -13.21 20.87 -20.93
N LEU A 44 -12.67 20.45 -19.79
CA LEU A 44 -12.71 19.05 -19.36
C LEU A 44 -14.15 18.58 -19.11
N PHE A 45 -14.98 19.41 -18.47
CA PHE A 45 -16.40 19.10 -18.23
C PHE A 45 -17.19 18.99 -19.54
N LYS A 46 -17.00 19.93 -20.46
CA LYS A 46 -17.64 19.91 -21.79
C LYS A 46 -17.21 18.69 -22.60
N ALA A 47 -15.92 18.33 -22.56
CA ALA A 47 -15.41 17.13 -23.21
C ALA A 47 -16.00 15.86 -22.58
N ALA A 48 -16.03 15.77 -21.24
CA ALA A 48 -16.59 14.62 -20.52
C ALA A 48 -18.08 14.40 -20.84
N THR A 49 -18.88 15.46 -20.76
CA THR A 49 -20.33 15.39 -21.00
C THR A 49 -20.63 15.00 -22.43
N ARG A 50 -19.92 15.58 -23.41
CA ARG A 50 -20.05 15.19 -24.82
C ARG A 50 -19.77 13.71 -25.04
N LEU A 51 -18.71 13.17 -24.45
CA LEU A 51 -18.32 11.77 -24.62
C LEU A 51 -19.25 10.79 -23.89
N TYR A 52 -19.75 11.19 -22.73
CA TYR A 52 -20.59 10.34 -21.88
C TYR A 52 -22.06 10.36 -22.30
N LEU A 53 -22.61 11.55 -22.58
CA LEU A 53 -24.03 11.77 -22.88
C LEU A 53 -24.32 11.94 -24.39
N GLY A 54 -23.29 12.09 -25.23
CA GLY A 54 -23.45 12.42 -26.64
C GLY A 54 -23.65 13.91 -26.92
N GLU A 55 -23.93 14.72 -25.89
CA GLU A 55 -24.18 16.16 -25.98
C GLU A 55 -23.30 16.95 -25.00
N GLN A 56 -22.94 18.18 -25.36
CA GLN A 56 -22.26 19.09 -24.43
C GLN A 56 -23.27 19.69 -23.47
N ARG A 57 -23.01 19.60 -22.17
CA ARG A 57 -23.79 20.30 -21.15
C ARG A 57 -23.03 21.47 -20.57
N GLU A 58 -23.76 22.53 -20.24
CA GLU A 58 -23.21 23.67 -19.51
C GLU A 58 -23.23 23.37 -18.00
N PRO A 59 -22.12 23.63 -17.28
CA PRO A 59 -22.08 23.45 -15.83
C PRO A 59 -22.85 24.57 -15.13
N ILE A 60 -23.39 24.25 -13.95
CA ILE A 60 -23.95 25.25 -13.05
C ILE A 60 -22.79 26.11 -12.51
N ARG A 61 -22.79 27.40 -12.82
CA ARG A 61 -21.76 28.33 -12.37
C ARG A 61 -22.06 28.75 -10.93
N LEU A 62 -21.16 28.41 -10.02
CA LEU A 62 -21.24 28.78 -8.61
C LEU A 62 -20.23 29.89 -8.31
N PRO A 63 -20.63 30.99 -7.65
CA PRO A 63 -19.68 32.00 -7.19
C PRO A 63 -18.64 31.40 -6.23
N ALA A 64 -17.40 31.87 -6.31
CA ALA A 64 -16.28 31.31 -5.53
C ALA A 64 -16.51 31.32 -4.00
N TRP A 65 -17.25 32.31 -3.48
CA TRP A 65 -17.55 32.40 -2.06
C TRP A 65 -18.55 31.33 -1.60
N PHE A 66 -19.53 30.96 -2.45
CA PHE A 66 -20.44 29.85 -2.17
C PHE A 66 -19.69 28.53 -2.15
N ALA A 67 -18.77 28.31 -3.10
CA ALA A 67 -17.91 27.13 -3.11
C ALA A 67 -17.03 27.04 -1.84
N LYS A 68 -16.45 28.17 -1.40
CA LYS A 68 -15.70 28.25 -0.14
C LYS A 68 -16.54 27.86 1.07
N LEU A 69 -17.76 28.38 1.17
CA LEU A 69 -18.68 28.06 2.25
C LEU A 69 -19.05 26.57 2.25
N GLY A 70 -19.35 26.00 1.07
CA GLY A 70 -19.64 24.56 0.94
C GLY A 70 -18.47 23.67 1.38
N VAL A 71 -17.24 24.03 1.02
CA VAL A 71 -16.03 23.31 1.49
C VAL A 71 -15.86 23.46 3.01
N LEU A 72 -16.10 24.66 3.58
CA LEU A 72 -16.02 24.88 5.02
C LEU A 72 -17.00 23.98 5.79
N LEU A 73 -18.26 24.01 5.39
CA LEU A 73 -19.35 23.28 6.05
C LEU A 73 -19.12 21.77 6.01
N ARG A 74 -18.48 21.25 4.96
CA ARG A 74 -18.17 19.81 4.85
C ARG A 74 -16.86 19.43 5.55
N ASP A 75 -15.89 20.33 5.63
CA ASP A 75 -14.58 20.05 6.25
C ASP A 75 -14.65 20.01 7.78
N ILE A 76 -15.48 20.83 8.43
CA ILE A 76 -15.67 20.82 9.90
C ILE A 76 -16.11 19.43 10.43
N PRO A 77 -17.23 18.83 9.99
CA PRO A 77 -17.62 17.50 10.44
C PRO A 77 -16.68 16.39 9.93
N GLY A 78 -16.05 16.59 8.77
CA GLY A 78 -15.05 15.66 8.23
C GLY A 78 -13.77 15.58 9.08
N ARG A 79 -13.38 16.67 9.75
CA ARG A 79 -12.28 16.65 10.72
C ARG A 79 -12.66 15.88 11.98
N LEU A 80 -13.88 16.06 12.47
CA LEU A 80 -14.39 15.39 13.68
C LEU A 80 -14.56 13.88 13.48
N ARG A 81 -15.02 13.45 12.30
CA ARG A 81 -15.24 12.02 11.98
C ARG A 81 -14.05 11.31 11.34
N GLY A 82 -12.90 11.97 11.18
CA GLY A 82 -11.71 11.41 10.50
C GLY A 82 -11.84 11.20 8.98
N ASN A 83 -13.03 11.37 8.41
CA ASN A 83 -13.32 11.25 6.99
C ASN A 83 -13.36 12.62 6.31
N ARG A 84 -12.18 13.24 6.18
CA ARG A 84 -12.07 14.54 5.52
C ARG A 84 -12.42 14.42 4.02
N PRO A 85 -13.18 15.38 3.46
CA PRO A 85 -13.52 15.40 2.04
C PRO A 85 -12.28 15.47 1.14
N PHE A 86 -12.46 15.15 -0.15
CA PHE A 86 -11.39 15.29 -1.14
C PHE A 86 -10.96 16.76 -1.27
N GLU A 87 -11.94 17.65 -1.43
CA GLU A 87 -11.78 19.10 -1.53
C GLU A 87 -11.39 19.66 -0.16
N ARG A 88 -10.23 20.33 -0.10
CA ARG A 88 -9.67 20.89 1.13
C ARG A 88 -9.76 22.40 1.15
N MET A 89 -9.74 22.97 2.36
CA MET A 89 -9.83 24.42 2.50
C MET A 89 -8.73 25.19 1.77
N TRP A 90 -7.52 24.65 1.76
CA TRP A 90 -6.41 25.24 1.01
C TRP A 90 -6.68 25.28 -0.50
N MET A 91 -7.45 24.34 -1.06
CA MET A 91 -7.77 24.29 -2.50
C MET A 91 -8.66 25.47 -2.93
N THR A 92 -9.46 25.99 -2.01
CA THR A 92 -10.36 27.11 -2.30
C THR A 92 -9.63 28.40 -2.67
N ARG A 93 -8.34 28.52 -2.30
CA ARG A 93 -7.47 29.64 -2.69
C ARG A 93 -7.11 29.63 -4.18
N TYR A 94 -7.38 28.52 -4.86
CA TYR A 94 -7.08 28.28 -6.27
C TYR A 94 -8.32 28.28 -7.17
N ILE A 95 -9.51 28.49 -6.60
CA ILE A 95 -10.74 28.71 -7.38
C ILE A 95 -10.51 29.93 -8.28
N ASP A 96 -10.92 29.79 -9.54
CA ASP A 96 -10.79 30.81 -10.59
C ASP A 96 -9.37 31.27 -10.91
N LYS A 97 -8.35 30.54 -10.44
CA LYS A 97 -6.96 30.77 -10.84
C LYS A 97 -6.54 29.86 -11.99
N GLU A 98 -5.61 30.37 -12.78
CA GLU A 98 -4.87 29.59 -13.76
C GLU A 98 -3.49 29.28 -13.19
N PHE A 99 -3.00 28.07 -13.47
CA PHE A 99 -1.66 27.64 -13.12
C PHE A 99 -0.80 27.59 -14.38
N PRO A 100 -0.26 28.74 -14.83
CA PRO A 100 0.73 28.73 -15.89
C PRO A 100 1.96 28.00 -15.37
N THR A 101 2.48 27.06 -16.15
CA THR A 101 3.70 26.34 -15.82
C THR A 101 4.71 26.51 -16.94
N ASP A 102 5.90 26.98 -16.59
CA ASP A 102 7.02 27.07 -17.52
C ASP A 102 7.95 25.87 -17.32
N SER A 103 7.92 24.95 -18.28
CA SER A 103 8.77 23.75 -18.30
C SER A 103 9.98 23.89 -19.23
N SER A 104 10.29 25.10 -19.69
CA SER A 104 11.38 25.38 -20.65
C SER A 104 12.75 24.91 -20.15
N TYR A 105 13.09 25.21 -18.90
CA TYR A 105 14.35 24.77 -18.28
C TYR A 105 14.51 23.25 -18.31
N THR A 106 13.48 22.53 -17.83
CA THR A 106 13.45 21.06 -17.83
C THR A 106 13.66 20.47 -19.23
N ARG A 107 13.06 21.10 -20.26
CA ARG A 107 13.20 20.66 -21.65
C ARG A 107 14.60 20.88 -22.19
N GLN A 108 15.20 22.03 -21.88
CA GLN A 108 16.53 22.37 -22.36
C GLN A 108 17.60 21.49 -21.70
N THR A 109 17.51 21.29 -20.38
CA THR A 109 18.51 20.52 -19.63
C THR A 109 18.37 19.01 -19.88
N ILE A 110 17.15 18.47 -19.78
CA ILE A 110 16.94 17.01 -19.82
C ILE A 110 16.61 16.53 -21.24
N GLY A 111 16.14 17.40 -22.14
CA GLY A 111 15.68 17.02 -23.49
C GLY A 111 14.30 16.33 -23.49
N TRP A 112 13.62 16.32 -22.36
CA TRP A 112 12.33 15.64 -22.19
C TRP A 112 11.16 16.53 -22.59
N HIS A 113 10.15 15.95 -23.25
CA HIS A 113 8.93 16.64 -23.63
C HIS A 113 7.67 15.80 -23.35
N PRO A 114 6.57 16.41 -22.85
CA PRO A 114 5.31 15.70 -22.68
C PRO A 114 4.74 15.32 -24.06
N ARG A 115 4.47 14.03 -24.27
CA ARG A 115 3.91 13.56 -25.55
C ARG A 115 2.45 14.01 -25.70
N ASP A 116 2.09 14.55 -26.86
CA ASP A 116 0.72 15.02 -27.13
C ASP A 116 -0.36 13.97 -26.88
N ARG A 117 -0.08 12.71 -27.23
CA ARG A 117 -1.01 11.60 -26.98
C ARG A 117 -1.31 11.38 -25.50
N HIS A 118 -0.47 11.85 -24.57
CA HIS A 118 -0.66 11.70 -23.13
C HIS A 118 -1.37 12.89 -22.48
N ARG A 119 -1.71 13.90 -23.27
CA ARG A 119 -2.51 15.04 -22.82
C ARG A 119 -3.91 14.61 -22.36
N ILE A 120 -4.42 15.24 -21.31
CA ILE A 120 -5.70 14.86 -20.69
C ILE A 120 -6.87 15.00 -21.67
N GLU A 121 -6.82 15.99 -22.56
CA GLU A 121 -7.85 16.25 -23.57
C GLU A 121 -8.01 15.09 -24.56
N ARG A 122 -6.92 14.32 -24.81
CA ARG A 122 -6.97 13.08 -25.60
C ARG A 122 -7.26 11.86 -24.73
N ARG A 123 -6.80 11.86 -23.47
CA ARG A 123 -6.95 10.73 -22.55
C ARG A 123 -8.34 10.59 -21.96
N ILE A 124 -9.11 11.67 -21.89
CA ILE A 124 -10.48 11.64 -21.39
C ILE A 124 -11.37 10.71 -22.21
N LEU A 125 -11.13 10.57 -23.52
CA LEU A 125 -11.82 9.59 -24.36
C LEU A 125 -11.69 8.18 -23.77
N TYR A 126 -10.45 7.72 -23.54
CA TYR A 126 -10.21 6.40 -22.94
C TYR A 126 -10.78 6.27 -21.54
N LEU A 127 -10.76 7.35 -20.73
CA LEU A 127 -11.32 7.32 -19.38
C LEU A 127 -12.84 7.15 -19.39
N ILE A 128 -13.53 7.83 -20.30
CA ILE A 128 -15.00 7.77 -20.44
C ILE A 128 -15.44 6.47 -21.12
N GLU A 129 -14.73 6.02 -22.16
CA GLU A 129 -15.04 4.75 -22.80
C GLU A 129 -14.85 3.58 -21.84
N ASN A 130 -13.77 3.55 -21.05
CA ASN A 130 -13.58 2.52 -20.01
C ASN A 130 -14.66 2.59 -18.92
N LEU A 131 -15.15 3.80 -18.58
CA LEU A 131 -16.25 3.97 -17.63
C LEU A 131 -17.55 3.39 -18.18
N LYS A 132 -17.82 3.55 -19.49
CA LYS A 132 -19.04 3.04 -20.15
C LYS A 132 -18.98 1.54 -20.39
N SER A 133 -17.82 1.03 -20.82
CA SER A 133 -17.67 -0.39 -21.20
C SER A 133 -17.51 -1.31 -20.00
N VAL A 134 -16.75 -0.90 -18.97
CA VAL A 134 -16.47 -1.72 -17.77
C VAL A 134 -16.56 -0.87 -16.49
N PRO A 135 -17.76 -0.37 -16.12
CA PRO A 135 -17.94 0.57 -15.02
C PRO A 135 -17.45 0.02 -13.67
N GLU A 136 -17.72 -1.25 -13.37
CA GLU A 136 -17.32 -1.87 -12.11
C GLU A 136 -15.80 -1.89 -11.94
N GLU A 137 -15.07 -2.31 -12.97
CA GLU A 137 -13.61 -2.35 -12.93
C GLU A 137 -13.02 -0.94 -12.86
N TRP A 138 -13.61 0.02 -13.58
CA TRP A 138 -13.23 1.43 -13.52
C TRP A 138 -13.40 1.99 -12.10
N HIS A 139 -14.57 1.77 -11.48
CA HIS A 139 -14.84 2.21 -10.12
C HIS A 139 -13.92 1.52 -9.11
N ARG A 140 -13.74 0.20 -9.21
CA ARG A 140 -12.83 -0.58 -8.37
C ARG A 140 -11.40 -0.04 -8.45
N LYS A 141 -10.87 0.20 -9.66
CA LYS A 141 -9.51 0.75 -9.85
C LYS A 141 -9.38 2.15 -9.26
N ASN A 142 -10.38 3.02 -9.41
CA ASN A 142 -10.33 4.38 -8.88
C ASN A 142 -10.51 4.43 -7.36
N LEU A 143 -11.42 3.65 -6.80
CA LEU A 143 -11.58 3.49 -5.35
C LEU A 143 -10.33 2.87 -4.72
N ALA A 144 -9.78 1.81 -5.32
CA ALA A 144 -8.53 1.20 -4.86
C ALA A 144 -7.37 2.21 -4.82
N ARG A 145 -7.25 3.10 -5.82
CA ARG A 145 -6.22 4.15 -5.81
C ARG A 145 -6.42 5.17 -4.67
N VAL A 146 -7.65 5.61 -4.43
CA VAL A 146 -7.95 6.55 -3.32
C VAL A 146 -7.70 5.89 -1.97
N MET A 147 -8.11 4.63 -1.81
CA MET A 147 -7.95 3.88 -0.56
C MET A 147 -6.50 3.48 -0.33
N ARG A 148 -5.74 3.15 -1.38
CA ARG A 148 -4.30 2.81 -1.30
C ARG A 148 -3.52 3.88 -0.55
N PHE A 149 -3.73 5.17 -0.81
CA PHE A 149 -3.01 6.22 -0.08
C PHE A 149 -3.38 6.32 1.40
N LYS A 150 -4.61 5.96 1.77
CA LYS A 150 -5.04 5.92 3.18
C LYS A 150 -4.47 4.70 3.91
N THR A 151 -4.57 3.53 3.30
CA THR A 151 -4.12 2.26 3.88
C THR A 151 -2.60 2.17 3.92
N GLN A 152 -1.92 2.52 2.82
CA GLN A 152 -0.46 2.42 2.68
C GLN A 152 0.27 3.32 3.69
N ARG A 153 -0.27 4.49 4.05
CA ARG A 153 0.34 5.30 5.11
C ARG A 153 0.32 4.60 6.47
N ARG A 154 -0.79 3.92 6.79
CA ARG A 154 -0.96 3.24 8.07
C ARG A 154 -0.14 1.95 8.14
N THR A 155 -0.13 1.14 7.08
CA THR A 155 0.71 -0.07 7.04
C THR A 155 2.20 0.27 7.01
N LEU A 156 2.60 1.37 6.37
CA LEU A 156 3.98 1.86 6.44
C LEU A 156 4.36 2.31 7.86
N THR A 157 3.48 3.03 8.57
CA THR A 157 3.74 3.41 9.97
C THR A 157 3.90 2.17 10.85
N LEU A 158 3.04 1.17 10.68
CA LEU A 158 3.14 -0.10 11.40
C LEU A 158 4.44 -0.84 11.07
N ALA A 159 4.77 -0.96 9.78
CA ALA A 159 6.01 -1.58 9.34
C ALA A 159 7.24 -0.85 9.86
N GLN A 160 7.24 0.49 9.90
CA GLN A 160 8.35 1.26 10.49
C GLN A 160 8.54 0.92 11.97
N GLN A 161 7.46 0.77 12.74
CA GLN A 161 7.57 0.38 14.15
C GLN A 161 8.08 -1.04 14.33
N MET A 162 7.53 -2.00 13.58
CA MET A 162 8.06 -3.35 13.53
C MET A 162 9.57 -3.32 13.23
N HIS A 163 9.98 -2.62 12.17
CA HIS A 163 11.39 -2.52 11.80
C HIS A 163 12.27 -1.98 12.93
N SER A 164 11.83 -0.94 13.66
CA SER A 164 12.60 -0.39 14.78
C SER A 164 12.71 -1.33 15.97
N LEU A 165 11.70 -2.19 16.18
CA LEU A 165 11.65 -3.13 17.31
C LEU A 165 12.17 -4.52 16.94
N ARG A 166 12.70 -4.72 15.73
CA ARG A 166 13.01 -6.05 15.19
C ARG A 166 13.95 -6.85 16.09
N SER A 167 15.08 -6.26 16.50
CA SER A 167 16.08 -6.99 17.30
C SER A 167 15.46 -7.44 18.62
N ASP A 168 14.88 -6.51 19.36
CA ASP A 168 14.25 -6.79 20.65
C ASP A 168 13.14 -7.84 20.54
N LEU A 169 12.30 -7.76 19.50
CA LEU A 169 11.22 -8.71 19.28
C LEU A 169 11.74 -10.11 18.93
N VAL A 170 12.75 -10.20 18.07
CA VAL A 170 13.36 -11.50 17.71
C VAL A 170 13.96 -12.14 18.96
N ASP A 171 14.68 -11.37 19.78
CA ASP A 171 15.28 -11.88 21.01
C ASP A 171 14.20 -12.27 22.04
N GLU A 172 13.10 -11.51 22.14
CA GLU A 172 11.94 -11.84 22.99
C GLU A 172 11.24 -13.14 22.56
N ILE A 173 11.04 -13.34 21.25
CA ILE A 173 10.48 -14.58 20.68
C ILE A 173 11.41 -15.77 20.97
N LEU A 174 12.71 -15.60 20.78
CA LEU A 174 13.69 -16.65 21.07
C LEU A 174 13.68 -17.05 22.54
N ASN A 175 13.67 -16.08 23.44
CA ASN A 175 13.57 -16.32 24.88
C ASN A 175 12.29 -17.06 25.22
N TYR A 176 11.16 -16.69 24.62
CA TYR A 176 9.88 -17.38 24.86
C TYR A 176 9.89 -18.83 24.38
N LEU A 177 10.40 -19.11 23.16
CA LEU A 177 10.44 -20.47 22.61
C LEU A 177 11.40 -21.39 23.38
N THR A 178 12.50 -20.83 23.90
CA THR A 178 13.53 -21.56 24.64
C THR A 178 13.30 -21.60 26.16
N ALA A 179 12.28 -20.91 26.67
CA ALA A 179 11.99 -20.88 28.10
C ALA A 179 11.71 -22.29 28.65
N PRO A 180 12.31 -22.71 29.79
CA PRO A 180 12.14 -24.05 30.34
C PRO A 180 10.68 -24.46 30.57
N GLU A 181 9.83 -23.52 30.95
CA GLU A 181 8.39 -23.68 31.15
C GLU A 181 7.63 -24.04 29.87
N ASN A 182 8.14 -23.65 28.69
CA ASN A 182 7.51 -23.90 27.41
C ASN A 182 8.06 -25.15 26.70
N LYS A 183 8.95 -25.90 27.35
CA LYS A 183 9.60 -27.08 26.76
C LYS A 183 8.61 -28.17 26.31
N THR A 184 7.47 -28.28 26.98
CA THR A 184 6.40 -29.23 26.61
C THR A 184 5.62 -28.79 25.38
N ILE A 185 5.57 -27.49 25.10
CA ILE A 185 4.87 -26.89 23.95
C ILE A 185 5.78 -26.85 22.73
N PHE A 186 7.08 -26.58 22.93
CA PHE A 186 8.08 -26.40 21.87
C PHE A 186 9.26 -27.39 21.91
N PRO A 187 9.01 -28.72 21.98
CA PRO A 187 10.08 -29.71 22.11
C PRO A 187 11.07 -29.75 20.93
N TYR A 188 10.64 -29.50 19.69
CA TYR A 188 11.50 -29.41 18.51
C TYR A 188 12.38 -28.16 18.57
N TYR A 189 11.81 -26.99 18.89
CA TYR A 189 12.57 -25.73 18.92
C TYR A 189 13.64 -25.70 20.02
N GLN A 190 13.41 -26.41 21.13
CA GLN A 190 14.35 -26.58 22.24
C GLN A 190 15.58 -27.43 21.88
N GLN A 191 15.49 -28.25 20.83
CA GLN A 191 16.58 -29.12 20.38
C GLN A 191 17.42 -28.49 19.28
N LEU A 192 16.96 -27.38 18.69
CA LEU A 192 17.69 -26.69 17.65
C LEU A 192 18.92 -25.96 18.20
N GLU A 193 19.99 -25.95 17.39
CA GLU A 193 21.11 -25.05 17.61
C GLU A 193 20.62 -23.59 17.58
N GLN A 194 21.18 -22.78 18.48
CA GLN A 194 20.76 -21.40 18.69
C GLN A 194 20.79 -20.55 17.40
N GLU A 195 21.80 -20.72 16.56
CA GLU A 195 21.91 -20.02 15.28
C GLU A 195 20.79 -20.42 14.31
N ARG A 196 20.47 -21.72 14.24
CA ARG A 196 19.41 -22.25 13.38
C ARG A 196 18.03 -21.78 13.84
N LEU A 197 17.80 -21.76 15.15
CA LEU A 197 16.56 -21.24 15.73
C LEU A 197 16.41 -19.74 15.46
N ARG A 198 17.47 -18.95 15.65
CA ARG A 198 17.45 -17.51 15.34
C ARG A 198 17.13 -17.24 13.88
N TYR A 199 17.78 -17.94 12.96
CA TYR A 199 17.49 -17.83 11.53
C TYR A 199 16.02 -18.08 11.21
N PHE A 200 15.42 -19.10 11.85
CA PHE A 200 14.02 -19.43 11.67
C PHE A 200 13.09 -18.31 12.16
N VAL A 201 13.30 -17.81 13.38
CA VAL A 201 12.52 -16.70 13.95
C VAL A 201 12.66 -15.44 13.09
N ASP A 202 13.87 -15.13 12.62
CA ASP A 202 14.13 -14.00 11.73
C ASP A 202 13.38 -14.13 10.39
N ARG A 203 13.34 -15.35 9.83
CA ARG A 203 12.62 -15.62 8.58
C ARG A 203 11.11 -15.47 8.77
N GLN A 204 10.55 -16.01 9.84
CA GLN A 204 9.14 -15.82 10.19
C GLN A 204 8.80 -14.34 10.35
N TYR A 205 9.57 -13.62 11.17
CA TYR A 205 9.43 -12.19 11.37
C TYR A 205 9.49 -11.41 10.06
N GLY A 206 10.47 -11.74 9.19
CA GLY A 206 10.66 -11.09 7.90
C GLY A 206 9.48 -11.26 6.95
N ASN A 207 8.87 -12.46 6.91
CA ASN A 207 7.67 -12.71 6.11
C ASN A 207 6.45 -11.95 6.65
N LEU A 208 6.26 -11.96 7.97
CA LEU A 208 5.17 -11.22 8.60
C LEU A 208 5.32 -9.71 8.40
N PHE A 209 6.53 -9.17 8.57
CA PHE A 209 6.87 -7.78 8.26
C PHE A 209 6.57 -7.44 6.79
N THR A 210 6.93 -8.32 5.86
CA THR A 210 6.70 -8.11 4.42
C THR A 210 5.21 -8.10 4.09
N SER A 211 4.44 -9.02 4.69
CA SER A 211 2.97 -9.07 4.59
C SER A 211 2.35 -7.76 5.08
N VAL A 212 2.74 -7.31 6.28
CA VAL A 212 2.25 -6.05 6.88
C VAL A 212 2.61 -4.84 6.01
N ARG A 213 3.87 -4.74 5.59
CA ARG A 213 4.39 -3.59 4.81
C ARG A 213 3.63 -3.39 3.50
N HIS A 214 3.35 -4.48 2.78
CA HIS A 214 2.66 -4.44 1.50
C HIS A 214 1.14 -4.53 1.63
N GLY A 215 0.66 -4.93 2.79
CA GLY A 215 -0.74 -5.26 3.03
C GLY A 215 -1.20 -6.46 2.22
N ASP A 216 -0.31 -7.43 1.99
CA ASP A 216 -0.51 -8.61 1.15
C ASP A 216 -0.25 -9.88 1.97
N ARG A 217 -1.33 -10.58 2.30
CA ARG A 217 -1.28 -11.79 3.13
C ARG A 217 -0.82 -13.03 2.37
N SER A 218 -0.77 -12.99 1.04
CA SER A 218 -0.31 -14.13 0.24
C SER A 218 1.13 -14.54 0.55
N VAL A 219 1.95 -13.58 1.02
CA VAL A 219 3.32 -13.83 1.51
C VAL A 219 3.33 -14.83 2.67
N MET A 220 2.38 -14.70 3.61
CA MET A 220 2.28 -15.59 4.77
C MET A 220 1.70 -16.96 4.40
N ILE A 221 0.74 -17.00 3.48
CA ILE A 221 0.19 -18.27 2.96
C ILE A 221 1.30 -19.07 2.26
N GLY A 222 2.01 -18.47 1.30
CA GLY A 222 3.10 -19.15 0.60
C GLY A 222 4.22 -19.59 1.55
N PHE A 223 4.54 -18.76 2.56
CA PHE A 223 5.48 -19.15 3.61
C PHE A 223 5.00 -20.36 4.42
N GLY A 224 3.72 -20.41 4.81
CA GLY A 224 3.11 -21.51 5.56
C GLY A 224 3.21 -22.83 4.79
N HIS A 225 2.78 -22.84 3.53
CA HIS A 225 2.89 -24.00 2.64
C HIS A 225 4.34 -24.52 2.50
N ASP A 226 5.30 -23.63 2.25
CA ASP A 226 6.71 -24.03 2.10
C ASP A 226 7.30 -24.54 3.41
N LEU A 227 6.94 -23.90 4.52
CA LEU A 227 7.37 -24.30 5.85
C LEU A 227 6.81 -25.67 6.22
N ALA A 228 5.53 -25.93 5.92
CA ALA A 228 4.87 -27.18 6.22
C ALA A 228 5.57 -28.38 5.58
N LYS A 229 5.91 -28.28 4.28
CA LYS A 229 6.63 -29.35 3.57
C LYS A 229 7.96 -29.72 4.21
N VAL A 230 8.73 -28.70 4.59
CA VAL A 230 10.04 -28.91 5.24
C VAL A 230 9.85 -29.53 6.62
N ARG A 231 8.94 -29.01 7.44
CA ARG A 231 8.73 -29.45 8.82
C ARG A 231 8.07 -30.82 8.93
N HIS A 232 7.18 -31.15 8.00
CA HIS A 232 6.61 -32.48 7.86
C HIS A 232 7.71 -33.51 7.59
N SER A 233 8.64 -33.23 6.67
CA SER A 233 9.77 -34.12 6.36
C SER A 233 10.75 -34.31 7.52
N GLU A 234 10.79 -33.35 8.46
CA GLU A 234 11.59 -33.43 9.70
C GLU A 234 10.83 -34.08 10.86
N GLY A 235 9.57 -34.49 10.67
CA GLY A 235 8.75 -35.12 11.70
C GLY A 235 8.23 -34.18 12.78
N VAL A 236 8.17 -32.86 12.51
CA VAL A 236 7.72 -31.86 13.47
C VAL A 236 6.20 -31.89 13.60
N ASN A 237 5.69 -31.85 14.82
CA ASN A 237 4.26 -31.81 15.09
C ASN A 237 3.64 -30.49 14.60
N VAL A 238 2.53 -30.58 13.84
CA VAL A 238 1.79 -29.43 13.35
C VAL A 238 1.33 -28.49 14.46
N ALA A 239 0.89 -29.04 15.61
CA ALA A 239 0.43 -28.25 16.75
C ALA A 239 1.56 -27.39 17.36
N GLU A 240 2.78 -27.93 17.40
CA GLU A 240 3.96 -27.18 17.85
C GLU A 240 4.30 -26.05 16.86
N LEU A 241 4.21 -26.32 15.56
CA LEU A 241 4.47 -25.34 14.51
C LEU A 241 3.47 -24.18 14.53
N SER A 242 2.17 -24.50 14.63
CA SER A 242 1.08 -23.52 14.76
C SER A 242 1.20 -22.73 16.06
N ALA A 243 1.57 -23.37 17.18
CA ALA A 243 1.80 -22.68 18.45
C ALA A 243 2.95 -21.68 18.36
N ALA A 244 4.05 -22.00 17.67
CA ALA A 244 5.19 -21.10 17.53
C ALA A 244 4.87 -19.86 16.68
N LEU A 245 4.09 -20.03 15.61
CA LEU A 245 3.57 -18.92 14.80
C LEU A 245 2.64 -18.01 15.60
N ASN A 246 1.72 -18.60 16.36
CA ASN A 246 0.82 -17.86 17.24
C ASN A 246 1.58 -17.09 18.34
N ALA A 247 2.55 -17.73 18.98
CA ALA A 247 3.41 -17.09 19.98
C ALA A 247 4.13 -15.86 19.39
N THR A 248 4.72 -16.03 18.21
CA THR A 248 5.39 -14.94 17.47
C THR A 248 4.42 -13.78 17.21
N CYS A 249 3.23 -14.06 16.68
CA CYS A 249 2.21 -13.05 16.43
C CYS A 249 1.76 -12.32 17.71
N ASN A 250 1.56 -13.05 18.80
CA ASN A 250 1.11 -12.50 20.07
C ASN A 250 2.16 -11.59 20.71
N ILE A 251 3.42 -11.99 20.72
CA ILE A 251 4.54 -11.17 21.25
C ILE A 251 4.64 -9.86 20.47
N ILE A 252 4.64 -9.94 19.14
CA ILE A 252 4.70 -8.74 18.27
C ILE A 252 3.48 -7.85 18.51
N THR A 253 2.28 -8.43 18.58
CA THR A 253 1.03 -7.67 18.79
C THR A 253 1.03 -6.95 20.13
N HIS A 254 1.41 -7.64 21.22
CA HIS A 254 1.48 -7.05 22.55
C HIS A 254 2.44 -5.87 22.57
N ARG A 255 3.66 -6.05 22.05
CA ARG A 255 4.67 -4.98 22.01
C ARG A 255 4.21 -3.76 21.23
N LEU A 256 3.46 -3.97 20.14
CA LEU A 256 2.91 -2.89 19.32
C LEU A 256 1.71 -2.19 19.98
N TYR A 257 0.98 -2.87 20.86
CA TYR A 257 -0.11 -2.26 21.63
C TYR A 257 0.37 -1.33 22.73
N ASP A 258 1.59 -1.55 23.23
CA ASP A 258 2.23 -0.69 24.23
C ASP A 258 2.78 0.62 23.62
N ASP A 259 2.86 0.72 22.29
CA ASP A 259 3.30 1.93 21.60
C ASP A 259 2.16 2.96 21.50
N SER A 260 2.30 4.08 22.21
CA SER A 260 1.36 5.21 22.18
C SER A 260 1.13 5.77 20.77
N ARG A 261 2.08 5.61 19.83
CA ARG A 261 1.92 6.03 18.42
C ARG A 261 0.91 5.18 17.66
N LEU A 262 0.60 3.98 18.14
CA LEU A 262 -0.29 3.01 17.51
C LEU A 262 -1.64 2.87 18.23
N GLU A 263 -1.95 3.73 19.20
CA GLU A 263 -3.18 3.65 20.00
C GLU A 263 -4.46 3.62 19.13
N ASN A 264 -4.50 4.46 18.09
CA ASN A 264 -5.61 4.52 17.13
C ASN A 264 -5.54 3.48 16.00
N MET A 265 -4.58 2.55 16.07
CA MET A 265 -4.30 1.55 15.04
C MET A 265 -4.41 0.11 15.54
N LYS A 266 -4.86 -0.13 16.79
CA LYS A 266 -4.96 -1.48 17.38
C LYS A 266 -5.73 -2.47 16.50
N LEU A 267 -6.87 -2.08 15.94
CA LEU A 267 -7.64 -2.92 15.00
C LEU A 267 -6.82 -3.27 13.75
N LEU A 268 -6.03 -2.33 13.23
CA LEU A 268 -5.18 -2.55 12.07
C LEU A 268 -4.03 -3.52 12.40
N VAL A 269 -3.43 -3.40 13.59
CA VAL A 269 -2.39 -4.33 14.06
C VAL A 269 -2.96 -5.75 14.11
N HIS A 270 -4.14 -5.92 14.72
CA HIS A 270 -4.85 -7.19 14.74
C HIS A 270 -5.13 -7.71 13.32
N ASP A 271 -5.71 -6.89 12.44
CA ASP A 271 -6.10 -7.31 11.09
C ASP A 271 -4.92 -7.72 10.19
N TYR A 272 -3.73 -7.15 10.37
CA TYR A 272 -2.57 -7.48 9.53
C TYR A 272 -1.65 -8.52 10.15
N LEU A 273 -1.62 -8.68 11.48
CA LEU A 273 -0.82 -9.70 12.14
C LEU A 273 -1.62 -10.99 12.38
N ALA A 274 -2.74 -10.90 13.10
CA ALA A 274 -3.51 -12.07 13.51
C ALA A 274 -4.10 -12.80 12.30
N LEU A 275 -4.76 -12.08 11.38
CA LEU A 275 -5.34 -12.71 10.19
C LEU A 275 -4.27 -13.28 9.25
N ALA A 276 -3.10 -12.63 9.12
CA ALA A 276 -2.04 -13.16 8.27
C ALA A 276 -1.39 -14.41 8.88
N THR A 277 -1.27 -14.44 10.20
CA THR A 277 -0.76 -15.61 10.93
C THR A 277 -1.76 -16.76 10.88
N GLN A 278 -3.05 -16.51 11.10
CA GLN A 278 -4.09 -17.54 11.01
C GLN A 278 -4.14 -18.17 9.62
N LEU A 279 -4.10 -17.37 8.55
CA LEU A 279 -4.06 -17.90 7.18
C LEU A 279 -2.83 -18.78 6.91
N ALA A 280 -1.68 -18.48 7.52
CA ALA A 280 -0.50 -19.34 7.40
C ALA A 280 -0.64 -20.63 8.20
N ILE A 281 -1.29 -20.59 9.37
CA ILE A 281 -1.57 -21.75 10.20
C ILE A 281 -2.55 -22.68 9.48
N ASP A 282 -3.65 -22.16 8.96
CA ASP A 282 -4.64 -22.94 8.20
C ASP A 282 -3.97 -23.63 7.00
N GLU A 283 -3.13 -22.91 6.24
CA GLU A 283 -2.38 -23.48 5.11
C GLU A 283 -1.38 -24.56 5.55
N ILE A 284 -0.76 -24.42 6.72
CA ILE A 284 0.14 -25.43 7.29
C ILE A 284 -0.65 -26.70 7.63
N GLU A 285 -1.79 -26.55 8.31
CA GLU A 285 -2.65 -27.65 8.71
C GLU A 285 -3.16 -28.41 7.47
N ASP A 286 -3.69 -27.69 6.48
CA ASP A 286 -4.14 -28.25 5.20
C ASP A 286 -3.01 -29.00 4.48
N THR A 287 -1.80 -28.45 4.46
CA THR A 287 -0.64 -29.09 3.81
C THR A 287 -0.22 -30.37 4.54
N TYR A 288 -0.25 -30.38 5.88
CA TYR A 288 0.05 -31.57 6.68
C TYR A 288 -0.97 -32.68 6.42
N GLU A 289 -2.26 -32.35 6.42
CA GLU A 289 -3.33 -33.31 6.13
C GLU A 289 -3.17 -33.95 4.75
N GLN A 290 -2.81 -33.16 3.73
CA GLN A 290 -2.55 -33.67 2.38
C GLN A 290 -1.35 -34.62 2.34
N LEU A 291 -0.24 -34.27 3.01
CA LEU A 291 0.96 -35.09 3.05
C LEU A 291 0.73 -36.41 3.78
N ASP A 292 -0.02 -36.39 4.88
CA ASP A 292 -0.38 -37.59 5.64
C ASP A 292 -1.29 -38.53 4.84
N GLN A 293 -2.25 -37.99 4.08
CA GLN A 293 -3.09 -38.76 3.17
C GLN A 293 -2.29 -39.43 2.04
N ILE A 294 -1.32 -38.72 1.47
CA ILE A 294 -0.44 -39.26 0.43
C ILE A 294 0.42 -40.39 0.99
N ASN A 295 1.02 -40.19 2.17
CA ASN A 295 1.86 -41.21 2.80
C ASN A 295 1.05 -42.44 3.25
N GLY A 296 -0.19 -42.25 3.72
CA GLY A 296 -1.11 -43.32 4.08
C GLY A 296 -1.67 -44.11 2.90
N CYS A 297 -1.69 -43.55 1.69
CA CYS A 297 -2.08 -44.28 0.46
C CYS A 297 -0.95 -45.14 -0.12
N ILE A 298 0.30 -44.96 0.32
CA ILE A 298 1.49 -45.67 -0.21
C ILE A 298 1.89 -46.87 0.65
N THR A 299 1.31 -47.01 1.85
CA THR A 299 1.42 -48.19 2.75
C THR A 299 0.24 -49.14 2.60
#